data_AF-A0AAV9TM09-F1
#
_entry.id   AF-A0AAV9TM09-F1
#
_cell.length_a   1.000
_cell.length_b   1.000
_cell.length_c   1.000
_cell.angle_alpha   90.00
_cell.angle_beta   90.00
_cell.angle_gamma   90.00
#
_symmetry.space_group_name_H-M   'P 1'
#
loop_
_entity.id
_entity.type
_entity.pdbx_description
1 polymer ?
#
loop_
_entity_poly.entity_id
_entity_poly.type
_entity_poly.pdbx_seq_one_letter_code
_entity_poly.pdbx_strand_id
1 'polypeptide(L)'
;MSAEQAREISLLTDIKNLLDDHHKERDQEVEFLRVEIVTLRSVSPGIGNPWGPYMPPPHPSQPVLDWPVTQGILRQILSSGDIDLVDASFAASRTPYFPSRERAHVQQIVSNQLFRAWMMSPHSAKLLIHWDRKPPRQVANLSPLSLFCVSMAEMLYGHERFIPLLWLCGRHISPGDRFSGGRSMLASLADQLLRQHEFDVRSIMTAGAVDLSRLQAGDEKETLRLLYVLICHIPEAITPVFIVDNVIFYEREEMEADHALSSLLKLVVDGNLRAAVKVLFTSTPGTRHIRGAFDDDNLILEVDTLPKTVWSPSDERVSRELGKTVAKE
;
A
#
# COMPACT_ATOMS: atom_id res chain seq x y z
N MET A 1 42.43 -26.22 8.06
CA MET A 1 41.58 -25.55 7.05
C MET A 1 41.77 -26.28 5.73
N SER A 2 40.67 -26.72 5.11
CA SER A 2 40.76 -27.40 3.81
C SER A 2 41.18 -26.40 2.72
N ALA A 3 41.95 -26.85 1.73
CA ALA A 3 42.35 -26.02 0.58
C ALA A 3 41.14 -25.43 -0.19
N GLU A 4 39.97 -26.05 -0.03
CA GLU A 4 38.69 -25.63 -0.60
C GLU A 4 38.09 -24.41 0.13
N GLN A 5 38.15 -24.38 1.46
CA GLN A 5 37.69 -23.24 2.27
C GLN A 5 38.55 -22.00 2.05
N ALA A 6 39.85 -22.16 1.80
CA ALA A 6 40.74 -21.05 1.48
C ALA A 6 40.42 -20.42 0.10
N ARG A 7 39.99 -21.24 -0.87
CA ARG A 7 39.58 -20.76 -2.20
C ARG A 7 38.25 -20.00 -2.15
N GLU A 8 37.30 -20.47 -1.36
CA GLU A 8 35.99 -19.83 -1.22
C GLU A 8 36.10 -18.45 -0.55
N ILE A 9 36.93 -18.31 0.48
CA ILE A 9 37.22 -17.02 1.13
C ILE A 9 37.94 -16.06 0.17
N SER A 10 38.88 -16.55 -0.64
CA SER A 10 39.54 -15.73 -1.67
C SER A 10 38.52 -15.20 -2.68
N LEU A 11 37.63 -16.06 -3.16
CA LEU A 11 36.64 -15.71 -4.17
C LEU A 11 35.62 -14.67 -3.66
N LEU A 12 35.19 -14.80 -2.40
CA LEU A 12 34.30 -13.82 -1.76
C LEU A 12 34.98 -12.47 -1.54
N THR A 13 36.29 -12.47 -1.27
CA THR A 13 37.06 -11.23 -1.13
C THR A 13 37.21 -10.53 -2.47
N ASP A 14 37.45 -11.29 -3.55
CA ASP A 14 37.56 -10.75 -4.90
C ASP A 14 36.23 -10.15 -5.39
N ILE A 15 35.09 -10.82 -5.13
CA ILE A 15 33.76 -10.31 -5.46
C ILE A 15 33.44 -9.02 -4.70
N LYS A 16 33.80 -8.96 -3.42
CA LYS A 16 33.58 -7.76 -2.61
C LYS A 16 34.39 -6.57 -3.12
N ASN A 17 35.65 -6.78 -3.47
CA ASN A 17 36.50 -5.73 -4.03
C ASN A 17 35.96 -5.22 -5.37
N LEU A 18 35.48 -6.12 -6.24
CA LEU A 18 34.83 -5.77 -7.51
C LEU A 18 33.56 -4.93 -7.32
N LEU A 19 32.76 -5.23 -6.29
CA LEU A 19 31.55 -4.49 -5.97
C LEU A 19 31.88 -3.09 -5.43
N ASP A 20 32.88 -3.00 -4.54
CA ASP A 20 33.34 -1.72 -3.99
C ASP A 20 33.95 -0.82 -5.08
N ASP A 21 34.71 -1.38 -6.02
CA ASP A 21 35.25 -0.66 -7.18
C ASP A 21 34.13 -0.15 -8.10
N HIS A 22 33.12 -0.98 -8.39
CA HIS A 22 31.98 -0.58 -9.22
C HIS A 22 31.14 0.53 -8.58
N HIS A 23 30.94 0.48 -7.25
CA HIS A 23 30.26 1.55 -6.51
C HIS A 23 31.04 2.86 -6.59
N LYS A 24 32.37 2.79 -6.48
CA LYS A 24 33.24 3.97 -6.55
C LYS A 24 33.27 4.61 -7.94
N GLU A 25 33.29 3.81 -9.01
CA GLU A 25 33.18 4.32 -10.38
C GLU A 25 31.83 5.01 -10.62
N ARG A 26 30.73 4.40 -10.16
CA ARG A 26 29.39 4.97 -10.28
C ARG A 26 29.26 6.30 -9.54
N ASP A 27 29.84 6.40 -8.34
CA ASP A 27 29.79 7.64 -7.56
C ASP A 27 30.65 8.75 -8.20
N GLN A 28 31.77 8.40 -8.85
CA GLN A 28 32.56 9.34 -9.64
C GLN A 28 31.83 9.82 -10.90
N GLU A 29 31.11 8.94 -11.58
CA GLU A 29 30.32 9.30 -12.76
C GLU A 29 29.14 10.21 -12.41
N VAL A 30 28.45 9.94 -11.29
CA VAL A 30 27.38 10.80 -10.78
C VAL A 30 27.90 12.20 -10.44
N GLU A 31 29.08 12.29 -9.84
CA GLU A 31 29.67 13.58 -9.49
C GLU A 31 30.15 14.34 -10.73
N PHE A 32 30.74 13.64 -11.70
CA PHE A 32 31.10 14.20 -13.00
C PHE A 32 29.88 14.78 -13.73
N LEU A 33 28.78 14.03 -13.79
CA LEU A 33 27.53 14.47 -14.41
C LEU A 33 26.90 15.66 -13.67
N ARG A 34 27.02 15.74 -12.33
CA ARG A 34 26.58 16.91 -11.56
C ARG A 34 27.38 18.16 -11.94
N VAL A 35 28.70 18.05 -12.07
CA VAL A 35 29.58 19.18 -12.46
C VAL A 35 29.32 19.59 -13.91
N GLU A 36 29.12 18.63 -14.82
CA GLU A 36 28.78 18.89 -16.23
C GLU A 36 27.43 19.62 -16.36
N ILE A 37 26.40 19.19 -15.62
CA ILE A 37 25.08 19.88 -15.60
C ILE A 37 25.21 21.32 -15.10
N VAL A 38 26.01 21.56 -14.06
CA VAL A 38 26.27 22.91 -13.53
C VAL A 38 27.02 23.77 -14.56
N THR A 39 27.96 23.16 -15.31
CA THR A 39 28.74 23.84 -16.35
C THR A 39 27.90 24.15 -17.58
N LEU A 40 27.07 23.21 -18.05
CA LEU A 40 26.16 23.42 -19.18
C LEU A 40 25.07 24.46 -18.88
N ARG A 41 24.68 24.62 -17.61
CA ARG A 41 23.78 25.70 -17.17
C ARG A 41 24.45 27.07 -17.11
N SER A 42 25.79 27.16 -17.08
CA SER A 42 26.53 28.43 -16.98
C SER A 42 27.01 28.98 -18.33
N VAL A 43 26.89 28.21 -19.43
CA VAL A 43 27.24 28.65 -20.79
C VAL A 43 26.03 28.50 -21.73
N SER A 44 25.20 29.54 -21.81
CA SER A 44 24.26 29.71 -22.92
C SER A 44 24.95 30.43 -24.08
N PRO A 45 24.96 29.90 -25.32
CA PRO A 45 25.48 30.62 -26.47
C PRO A 45 24.54 31.77 -26.82
N GLY A 46 25.02 33.01 -26.73
CA GLY A 46 24.33 34.18 -27.24
C GLY A 46 24.23 34.10 -28.76
N ILE A 47 23.04 33.76 -29.27
CA ILE A 47 22.69 33.96 -30.68
C ILE A 47 22.59 35.48 -30.88
N GLY A 48 23.56 36.02 -31.62
CA GLY A 48 23.60 37.42 -32.02
C GLY A 48 22.38 37.79 -32.84
N ASN A 49 21.54 38.67 -32.29
CA ASN A 49 20.45 39.32 -33.01
C ASN A 49 20.95 40.70 -33.49
N PRO A 50 20.82 41.08 -34.78
CA PRO A 50 21.44 42.30 -35.34
C PRO A 50 20.75 43.63 -34.99
N TRP A 51 19.77 43.64 -34.08
CA TRP A 51 18.96 44.82 -33.77
C TRP A 51 18.94 45.03 -32.25
N GLY A 52 19.33 46.23 -31.81
CA GLY A 52 19.62 46.60 -30.42
C GLY A 52 18.45 46.48 -29.43
N PRO A 53 18.71 46.73 -28.13
CA PRO A 53 17.87 46.22 -27.05
C PRO A 53 16.69 47.16 -26.78
N TYR A 54 15.49 46.77 -27.23
CA TYR A 54 14.29 47.08 -26.47
C TYR A 54 14.18 46.01 -25.37
N MET A 55 14.71 46.32 -24.17
CA MET A 55 14.36 45.54 -22.98
C MET A 55 12.88 45.81 -22.66
N PRO A 56 12.01 44.79 -22.62
CA PRO A 56 10.77 44.92 -21.87
C PRO A 56 11.12 45.16 -20.40
N PRO A 57 10.31 45.92 -19.64
CA PRO A 57 10.53 46.06 -18.21
C PRO A 57 10.63 44.68 -17.57
N PRO A 58 11.55 44.45 -16.61
CA PRO A 58 11.63 43.17 -15.93
C PRO A 58 10.28 42.92 -15.29
N HIS A 59 9.54 41.96 -15.82
CA HIS A 59 8.49 41.33 -15.05
C HIS A 59 9.16 40.90 -13.75
N PRO A 60 8.63 41.26 -12.57
CA PRO A 60 9.14 40.68 -11.35
C PRO A 60 9.04 39.17 -11.56
N SER A 61 10.19 38.50 -11.63
CA SER A 61 10.28 37.07 -11.52
C SER A 61 9.51 36.76 -10.24
N GLN A 62 8.28 36.27 -10.40
CA GLN A 62 7.53 35.76 -9.28
C GLN A 62 8.50 34.80 -8.61
N PRO A 63 8.80 34.96 -7.30
CA PRO A 63 9.49 33.89 -6.61
C PRO A 63 8.66 32.65 -6.89
N VAL A 64 9.29 31.60 -7.43
CA VAL A 64 8.72 30.27 -7.29
C VAL A 64 8.67 30.09 -5.78
N LEU A 65 7.53 30.45 -5.18
CA LEU A 65 7.27 30.19 -3.78
C LEU A 65 7.33 28.68 -3.69
N ASP A 66 8.43 28.16 -3.17
CA ASP A 66 8.52 26.79 -2.71
C ASP A 66 7.30 26.56 -1.84
N TRP A 67 6.35 25.77 -2.34
CA TRP A 67 5.15 25.47 -1.60
C TRP A 67 5.59 24.72 -0.33
N PRO A 68 5.26 25.19 0.87
CA PRO A 68 5.94 24.74 2.08
C PRO A 68 5.56 23.31 2.48
N VAL A 69 4.55 22.71 1.84
CA VAL A 69 4.02 21.40 2.18
C VAL A 69 4.44 20.40 1.10
N THR A 70 5.29 19.45 1.47
CA THR A 70 5.71 18.34 0.61
C THR A 70 4.98 17.06 1.01
N GLN A 71 5.06 16.04 0.16
CA GLN A 71 4.52 14.71 0.45
C GLN A 71 5.16 14.14 1.72
N GLY A 72 6.47 14.34 1.89
CA GLY A 72 7.19 13.95 3.10
C GLY A 72 6.67 14.64 4.37
N ILE A 73 6.26 15.92 4.28
CA ILE A 73 5.65 16.62 5.42
C ILE A 73 4.29 16.03 5.76
N LEU A 74 3.45 15.72 4.77
CA LEU A 74 2.15 15.07 5.01
C LEU A 74 2.33 13.70 5.70
N ARG A 75 3.28 12.89 5.22
CA ARG A 75 3.64 11.61 5.84
C ARG A 75 4.12 11.79 7.29
N GLN A 76 4.97 12.79 7.54
CA GLN A 76 5.43 13.11 8.89
C GLN A 76 4.27 13.52 9.82
N ILE A 77 3.32 14.32 9.32
CA ILE A 77 2.12 14.73 10.07
C ILE A 77 1.26 13.50 10.43
N LEU A 78 1.02 12.60 9.47
CA LEU A 78 0.27 11.36 9.71
C LEU A 78 0.95 10.47 10.76
N SER A 79 2.28 10.58 10.90
CA SER A 79 3.07 9.95 11.98
C SER A 79 2.82 8.44 12.13
N SER A 80 2.36 7.80 11.05
CA SER A 80 2.03 6.38 10.99
C SER A 80 3.29 5.54 10.77
N GLY A 81 4.24 6.06 9.99
CA GLY A 81 5.44 5.31 9.58
C GLY A 81 5.09 4.14 8.66
N ASP A 82 6.08 3.30 8.35
CA ASP A 82 5.89 2.14 7.46
C ASP A 82 5.34 0.92 8.23
N ILE A 83 4.27 1.12 9.01
CA ILE A 83 3.69 0.10 9.91
C ILE A 83 3.14 -1.10 9.17
N ASP A 84 2.63 -0.92 7.95
CA ASP A 84 2.21 -2.03 7.08
C ASP A 84 3.38 -2.96 6.75
N LEU A 85 4.58 -2.42 6.53
CA LEU A 85 5.77 -3.22 6.26
C LEU A 85 6.24 -3.97 7.52
N VAL A 86 6.18 -3.32 8.68
CA VAL A 86 6.49 -3.93 9.99
C VAL A 86 5.53 -5.08 10.27
N ASP A 87 4.24 -4.87 10.01
CA ASP A 87 3.19 -5.87 10.24
C ASP A 87 3.25 -7.02 9.25
N ALA A 88 3.51 -6.74 7.96
CA ALA A 88 3.74 -7.78 6.96
C ALA A 88 4.95 -8.65 7.33
N SER A 89 6.07 -8.04 7.73
CA SER A 89 7.26 -8.77 8.20
C SER A 89 6.96 -9.60 9.45
N PHE A 90 6.23 -9.04 10.41
CA PHE A 90 5.80 -9.77 11.60
C PHE A 90 4.92 -10.97 11.21
N ALA A 91 3.93 -10.80 10.35
CA ALA A 91 3.05 -11.87 9.88
C ALA A 91 3.85 -12.97 9.15
N ALA A 92 4.77 -12.58 8.25
CA ALA A 92 5.66 -13.51 7.56
C ALA A 92 6.47 -14.36 8.54
N SER A 93 7.02 -13.75 9.61
CA SER A 93 7.73 -14.48 10.68
C SER A 93 6.87 -15.48 11.43
N ARG A 94 5.53 -15.32 11.42
CA ARG A 94 4.58 -16.23 12.06
C ARG A 94 4.11 -17.37 11.17
N THR A 95 4.41 -17.35 9.87
CA THR A 95 4.02 -18.40 8.92
C THR A 95 4.28 -19.84 9.39
N PRO A 96 5.43 -20.18 10.02
CA PRO A 96 5.72 -21.54 10.45
C PRO A 96 4.79 -22.08 11.56
N TYR A 97 4.09 -21.19 12.29
CA TYR A 97 3.18 -21.58 13.37
C TYR A 97 1.78 -21.97 12.87
N PHE A 98 1.49 -21.73 11.59
CA PHE A 98 0.21 -22.10 10.99
C PHE A 98 0.29 -23.44 10.28
N PRO A 99 -0.65 -24.38 10.54
CA PRO A 99 -0.71 -25.66 9.85
C PRO A 99 -0.71 -25.49 8.32
N SER A 100 0.15 -26.25 7.62
CA SER A 100 0.25 -26.19 6.16
C SER A 100 -1.08 -26.42 5.45
N ARG A 101 -1.96 -27.26 6.01
CA ARG A 101 -3.30 -27.50 5.47
C ARG A 101 -4.18 -26.25 5.49
N GLU A 102 -4.14 -25.47 6.57
CA GLU A 102 -4.94 -24.24 6.72
C GLU A 102 -4.40 -23.15 5.79
N ARG A 103 -3.07 -23.04 5.68
CA ARG A 103 -2.43 -22.16 4.69
C ARG A 103 -2.82 -22.55 3.27
N ALA A 104 -2.78 -23.84 2.91
CA ALA A 104 -3.19 -24.28 1.58
C ALA A 104 -4.68 -24.04 1.29
N HIS A 105 -5.52 -24.05 2.33
CA HIS A 105 -6.96 -23.84 2.22
C HIS A 105 -7.29 -22.39 1.87
N VAL A 106 -6.68 -21.40 2.53
CA VAL A 106 -6.88 -19.98 2.16
C VAL A 106 -6.32 -19.65 0.78
N GLN A 107 -5.30 -20.37 0.32
CA GLN A 107 -4.81 -20.19 -1.05
C GLN A 107 -5.84 -20.61 -2.11
N GLN A 108 -6.89 -21.37 -1.77
CA GLN A 108 -7.98 -21.66 -2.72
C GLN A 108 -8.89 -20.46 -2.99
N ILE A 109 -8.78 -19.38 -2.20
CA ILE A 109 -9.54 -18.14 -2.40
C ILE A 109 -9.30 -17.59 -3.81
N VAL A 110 -8.05 -17.60 -4.30
CA VAL A 110 -7.72 -17.06 -5.64
C VAL A 110 -8.36 -17.83 -6.79
N SER A 111 -8.79 -19.07 -6.54
CA SER A 111 -9.51 -19.91 -7.50
C SER A 111 -11.03 -19.74 -7.44
N ASN A 112 -11.53 -19.06 -6.41
CA ASN A 112 -12.97 -18.85 -6.22
C ASN A 112 -13.51 -17.83 -7.23
N GLN A 113 -14.70 -18.11 -7.78
CA GLN A 113 -15.33 -17.26 -8.79
C GLN A 113 -15.70 -15.87 -8.26
N LEU A 114 -16.21 -15.76 -7.04
CA LEU A 114 -16.56 -14.48 -6.42
C LEU A 114 -15.32 -13.61 -6.23
N PHE A 115 -14.24 -14.20 -5.71
CA PHE A 115 -12.97 -13.50 -5.57
C PHE A 115 -12.40 -13.05 -6.92
N ARG A 116 -12.41 -13.91 -7.94
CA ARG A 116 -11.95 -13.56 -9.30
C ARG A 116 -12.79 -12.46 -9.91
N ALA A 117 -14.12 -12.51 -9.77
CA ALA A 117 -15.02 -11.48 -10.26
C ALA A 117 -14.74 -10.13 -9.59
N TRP A 118 -14.53 -10.12 -8.28
CA TRP A 118 -14.15 -8.91 -7.54
C TRP A 118 -12.78 -8.37 -7.99
N MET A 119 -11.76 -9.22 -8.09
CA MET A 119 -10.41 -8.82 -8.47
C MET A 119 -10.33 -8.32 -9.93
N MET A 120 -11.15 -8.88 -10.83
CA MET A 120 -11.19 -8.51 -12.25
C MET A 120 -12.23 -7.45 -12.61
N SER A 121 -13.04 -7.00 -11.65
CA SER A 121 -14.00 -5.93 -11.92
C SER A 121 -13.25 -4.66 -12.36
N PRO A 122 -13.58 -4.05 -13.51
CA PRO A 122 -13.03 -2.76 -13.90
C PRO A 122 -13.66 -1.60 -13.10
N HIS A 123 -14.75 -1.88 -12.37
CA HIS A 123 -15.43 -0.92 -11.52
C HIS A 123 -15.03 -1.14 -10.05
N SER A 124 -15.24 -0.09 -9.26
CA SER A 124 -15.11 -0.17 -7.80
C SER A 124 -15.93 -1.32 -7.24
N ALA A 125 -15.34 -2.11 -6.34
CA ALA A 125 -15.97 -3.31 -5.79
C ALA A 125 -15.51 -3.62 -4.37
N LYS A 126 -16.42 -4.19 -3.57
CA LYS A 126 -16.14 -4.66 -2.20
C LYS A 126 -16.29 -6.18 -2.11
N LEU A 127 -15.51 -6.82 -1.26
CA LEU A 127 -15.59 -8.25 -0.94
C LEU A 127 -15.31 -8.47 0.55
N LEU A 128 -16.10 -9.34 1.18
CA LEU A 128 -15.87 -9.81 2.53
C LEU A 128 -15.54 -11.30 2.53
N ILE A 129 -14.43 -11.69 3.16
CA ILE A 129 -14.02 -13.08 3.29
C ILE A 129 -14.11 -13.50 4.75
N HIS A 130 -14.91 -14.54 5.02
CA HIS A 130 -15.11 -15.08 6.36
C HIS A 130 -14.52 -16.46 6.50
N TRP A 131 -14.00 -16.73 7.70
CA TRP A 131 -13.72 -18.09 8.15
C TRP A 131 -14.36 -18.31 9.51
N ASP A 132 -15.62 -18.78 9.52
CA ASP A 132 -16.50 -18.66 10.68
C ASP A 132 -16.93 -20.00 11.30
N ARG A 133 -17.24 -21.03 10.50
CA ARG A 133 -17.84 -22.27 11.04
C ARG A 133 -16.83 -23.10 11.80
N LYS A 134 -15.60 -23.16 11.29
CA LYS A 134 -14.47 -23.88 11.91
C LYS A 134 -13.23 -23.00 11.81
N PRO A 135 -13.20 -21.89 12.55
CA PRO A 135 -12.12 -20.92 12.44
C PRO A 135 -10.80 -21.59 12.87
N PRO A 136 -9.70 -21.34 12.15
CA PRO A 136 -8.39 -21.83 12.50
C PRO A 136 -7.93 -21.22 13.82
N ARG A 137 -6.95 -21.87 14.46
CA ARG A 137 -6.28 -21.27 15.60
C ARG A 137 -5.56 -19.99 15.16
N GLN A 138 -5.71 -18.93 15.93
CA GLN A 138 -4.94 -17.71 15.74
C GLN A 138 -3.62 -17.74 16.50
N VAL A 139 -2.61 -17.09 15.94
CA VAL A 139 -1.29 -16.92 16.54
C VAL A 139 -1.00 -15.43 16.59
N ALA A 140 -0.89 -14.88 17.80
CA ALA A 140 -0.70 -13.43 18.01
C ALA A 140 -1.75 -12.57 17.27
N ASN A 141 -3.04 -12.98 17.36
CA ASN A 141 -4.20 -12.37 16.69
C ASN A 141 -4.14 -12.38 15.15
N LEU A 142 -3.23 -13.16 14.56
CA LEU A 142 -3.18 -13.42 13.13
C LEU A 142 -3.82 -14.76 12.82
N SER A 143 -4.46 -14.85 11.66
CA SER A 143 -5.01 -16.07 11.10
C SER A 143 -4.30 -16.42 9.78
N PRO A 144 -4.55 -17.60 9.20
CA PRO A 144 -4.08 -17.87 7.84
C PRO A 144 -4.65 -16.88 6.81
N LEU A 145 -5.82 -16.25 7.06
CA LEU A 145 -6.32 -15.15 6.22
C LEU A 145 -5.41 -13.92 6.28
N SER A 146 -4.79 -13.63 7.42
CA SER A 146 -3.78 -12.57 7.54
C SER A 146 -2.59 -12.83 6.63
N LEU A 147 -2.11 -14.08 6.59
CA LEU A 147 -1.02 -14.46 5.67
C LEU A 147 -1.44 -14.31 4.21
N PHE A 148 -2.67 -14.71 3.87
CA PHE A 148 -3.22 -14.52 2.54
C PHE A 148 -3.27 -13.03 2.14
N CYS A 149 -3.69 -12.15 3.06
CA CYS A 149 -3.72 -10.70 2.83
C CYS A 149 -2.33 -10.12 2.57
N VAL A 150 -1.32 -10.56 3.35
CA VAL A 150 0.07 -10.14 3.16
C VAL A 150 0.60 -10.62 1.80
N SER A 151 0.46 -11.90 1.47
CA SER A 151 0.90 -12.44 0.17
C SER A 151 0.19 -11.78 -1.01
N MET A 152 -1.09 -11.40 -0.83
CA MET A 152 -1.82 -10.65 -1.84
C MET A 152 -1.27 -9.24 -2.02
N ALA A 153 -1.03 -8.50 -0.93
CA ALA A 153 -0.44 -7.18 -0.98
C ALA A 153 0.95 -7.21 -1.64
N GLU A 154 1.83 -8.12 -1.20
CA GLU A 154 3.18 -8.34 -1.76
C GLU A 154 3.19 -8.53 -3.27
N MET A 155 2.21 -9.27 -3.78
CA MET A 155 2.10 -9.48 -5.22
C MET A 155 1.61 -8.25 -5.96
N LEU A 156 0.64 -7.53 -5.40
CA LEU A 156 0.11 -6.31 -6.01
C LEU A 156 1.14 -5.19 -6.04
N TYR A 157 2.06 -5.13 -5.07
CA TYR A 157 3.19 -4.20 -5.06
C TYR A 157 4.06 -4.33 -6.33
N GLY A 158 4.10 -5.51 -6.95
CA GLY A 158 4.84 -5.74 -8.18
C GLY A 158 4.12 -5.32 -9.47
N HIS A 159 2.94 -4.71 -9.38
CA HIS A 159 2.09 -4.45 -10.54
C HIS A 159 1.67 -2.97 -10.66
N GLU A 160 2.08 -2.29 -11.72
CA GLU A 160 1.90 -0.83 -11.89
C GLU A 160 0.43 -0.35 -11.86
N ARG A 161 -0.51 -1.25 -12.17
CA ARG A 161 -1.95 -0.98 -12.15
C ARG A 161 -2.53 -0.89 -10.73
N PHE A 162 -1.87 -1.42 -9.71
CA PHE A 162 -2.45 -1.55 -8.37
C PHE A 162 -1.63 -0.81 -7.32
N ILE A 163 -2.33 -0.22 -6.36
CA ILE A 163 -1.71 0.28 -5.12
C ILE A 163 -2.35 -0.50 -3.96
N PRO A 164 -1.72 -1.56 -3.46
CA PRO A 164 -2.20 -2.28 -2.29
C PRO A 164 -2.03 -1.44 -1.03
N LEU A 165 -3.08 -1.35 -0.22
CA LEU A 165 -3.11 -0.64 1.05
C LEU A 165 -3.51 -1.63 2.15
N LEU A 166 -2.53 -2.07 2.94
CA LEU A 166 -2.69 -3.16 3.90
C LEU A 166 -2.89 -2.62 5.31
N TRP A 167 -3.84 -3.22 6.04
CA TRP A 167 -4.00 -3.04 7.47
C TRP A 167 -4.33 -4.36 8.17
N LEU A 168 -3.55 -4.75 9.18
CA LEU A 168 -3.79 -5.96 9.96
C LEU A 168 -4.41 -5.60 11.32
N CYS A 169 -5.73 -5.60 11.44
CA CYS A 169 -6.42 -5.13 12.66
C CYS A 169 -5.88 -5.81 13.93
N GLY A 170 -5.62 -7.12 13.89
CA GLY A 170 -5.15 -7.91 15.04
C GLY A 170 -3.81 -7.47 15.63
N ARG A 171 -3.01 -6.68 14.88
CA ARG A 171 -1.74 -6.11 15.33
C ARG A 171 -1.92 -4.84 16.17
N HIS A 172 -3.08 -4.21 16.05
CA HIS A 172 -3.36 -2.86 16.53
C HIS A 172 -4.60 -2.82 17.43
N ILE A 173 -4.71 -3.79 18.36
CA ILE A 173 -5.84 -3.94 19.30
C ILE A 173 -5.47 -3.67 20.77
N SER A 174 -4.19 -3.47 21.06
CA SER A 174 -3.73 -3.38 22.45
C SER A 174 -4.07 -2.00 23.03
N PRO A 175 -4.69 -1.92 24.22
CA PRO A 175 -4.85 -0.65 24.93
C PRO A 175 -3.48 0.01 25.13
N GLY A 176 -3.34 1.25 24.67
CA GLY A 176 -2.07 2.00 24.72
C GLY A 176 -1.14 1.81 23.52
N ASP A 177 -1.50 0.97 22.54
CA ASP A 177 -0.86 1.04 21.22
C ASP A 177 -1.25 2.36 20.56
N ARG A 178 -0.26 3.21 20.29
CA ARG A 178 -0.45 4.50 19.61
C ARG A 178 -0.99 4.36 18.18
N PHE A 179 -0.94 3.16 17.61
CA PHE A 179 -1.40 2.84 16.26
C PHE A 179 -2.72 2.04 16.26
N SER A 180 -3.44 2.01 17.39
CA SER A 180 -4.74 1.34 17.47
C SER A 180 -5.89 2.17 16.87
N GLY A 181 -6.95 1.46 16.48
CA GLY A 181 -8.25 2.05 16.12
C GLY A 181 -8.40 2.57 14.69
N GLY A 182 -9.63 2.99 14.38
CA GLY A 182 -10.03 3.46 13.05
C GLY A 182 -9.22 4.63 12.53
N ARG A 183 -8.92 5.62 13.39
CA ARG A 183 -8.08 6.77 13.06
C ARG A 183 -6.69 6.35 12.57
N SER A 184 -6.01 5.48 13.30
CA SER A 184 -4.65 5.04 12.97
C SER A 184 -4.63 4.23 11.69
N MET A 185 -5.66 3.41 11.46
CA MET A 185 -5.87 2.71 10.19
C MET A 185 -5.96 3.70 9.03
N LEU A 186 -6.83 4.72 9.10
CA LEU A 186 -6.96 5.71 8.03
C LEU A 186 -5.65 6.47 7.77
N ALA A 187 -4.92 6.84 8.83
CA ALA A 187 -3.65 7.53 8.71
C ALA A 187 -2.60 6.67 8.01
N SER A 188 -2.54 5.38 8.36
CA SER A 188 -1.67 4.40 7.70
C SER A 188 -2.00 4.23 6.22
N LEU A 189 -3.29 4.08 5.88
CA LEU A 189 -3.71 3.89 4.50
C LEU A 189 -3.40 5.13 3.64
N ALA A 190 -3.54 6.34 4.21
CA ALA A 190 -3.13 7.57 3.55
C ALA A 190 -1.61 7.67 3.39
N ASP A 191 -0.84 7.29 4.41
CA ASP A 191 0.63 7.27 4.33
C ASP A 191 1.13 6.29 3.27
N GLN A 192 0.52 5.11 3.19
CA GLN A 192 0.82 4.11 2.17
C GLN A 192 0.55 4.62 0.75
N LEU A 193 -0.55 5.37 0.51
CA LEU A 193 -0.78 6.04 -0.78
C LEU A 193 0.33 7.06 -1.08
N LEU A 194 0.64 7.93 -0.12
CA LEU A 194 1.70 8.94 -0.24
C LEU A 194 3.10 8.31 -0.36
N ARG A 195 3.29 7.03 -0.05
CA ARG A 195 4.56 6.33 -0.25
C ARG A 195 4.63 5.67 -1.62
N GLN A 196 3.50 5.18 -2.14
CA GLN A 196 3.44 4.37 -3.35
C GLN A 196 3.10 5.17 -4.62
N HIS A 197 2.58 6.39 -4.47
CA HIS A 197 2.23 7.25 -5.58
C HIS A 197 2.78 8.67 -5.39
N GLU A 198 3.29 9.25 -6.46
CA GLU A 198 3.75 10.63 -6.50
C GLU A 198 2.56 11.56 -6.76
N PHE A 199 2.25 12.43 -5.81
CA PHE A 199 1.18 13.38 -5.96
C PHE A 199 1.67 14.81 -6.17
N ASP A 200 0.91 15.58 -6.97
CA ASP A 200 0.99 17.03 -6.90
C ASP A 200 0.32 17.54 -5.61
N VAL A 201 1.12 17.66 -4.55
CA VAL A 201 0.68 18.12 -3.22
C VAL A 201 0.04 19.50 -3.28
N ARG A 202 0.46 20.37 -4.22
CA ARG A 202 -0.17 21.68 -4.38
C ARG A 202 -1.62 21.53 -4.81
N SER A 203 -1.90 20.64 -5.77
CA SER A 203 -3.26 20.32 -6.19
C SER A 203 -4.08 19.73 -5.04
N ILE A 204 -3.53 18.77 -4.29
CA ILE A 204 -4.20 18.16 -3.12
C ILE A 204 -4.61 19.22 -2.09
N MET A 205 -3.67 20.07 -1.69
CA MET A 205 -3.91 21.07 -0.66
C MET A 205 -4.92 22.13 -1.11
N THR A 206 -4.99 22.41 -2.41
CA THR A 206 -5.90 23.43 -2.99
C THR A 206 -7.30 22.86 -3.27
N ALA A 207 -7.39 21.67 -3.88
CA ALA A 207 -8.64 21.03 -4.27
C ALA A 207 -9.43 20.49 -3.07
N GLY A 208 -8.72 20.09 -2.01
CA GLY A 208 -9.28 19.44 -0.84
C GLY A 208 -9.46 20.33 0.37
N ALA A 209 -8.83 21.52 0.45
CA ALA A 209 -8.74 22.36 1.65
C ALA A 209 -8.50 21.52 2.92
N VAL A 210 -7.48 20.66 2.89
CA VAL A 210 -7.09 19.86 4.05
C VAL A 210 -6.54 20.79 5.13
N ASP A 211 -7.13 20.75 6.32
CA ASP A 211 -6.68 21.52 7.47
C ASP A 211 -5.50 20.81 8.15
N LEU A 212 -4.29 21.30 7.88
CA LEU A 212 -3.07 20.73 8.44
C LEU A 212 -3.02 20.76 9.96
N SER A 213 -3.62 21.77 10.61
CA SER A 213 -3.62 21.88 12.06
C SER A 213 -4.52 20.81 12.67
N ARG A 214 -5.68 20.55 12.06
CA ARG A 214 -6.56 19.45 12.48
C ARG A 214 -5.96 18.08 12.18
N LEU A 215 -5.29 17.93 11.04
CA LEU A 215 -4.55 16.72 10.71
C LEU A 215 -3.43 16.43 11.72
N GLN A 216 -2.66 17.45 12.10
CA GLN A 216 -1.62 17.37 13.15
C GLN A 216 -2.19 17.05 14.54
N ALA A 217 -3.35 17.61 14.87
CA ALA A 217 -4.08 17.24 16.08
C ALA A 217 -4.64 15.80 16.03
N GLY A 218 -4.63 15.19 14.85
CA GLY A 218 -5.07 13.83 14.65
C GLY A 218 -6.58 13.68 14.55
N ASP A 219 -7.24 14.67 13.97
CA ASP A 219 -8.65 14.60 13.67
C ASP A 219 -8.92 13.48 12.65
N GLU A 220 -9.76 12.50 13.03
CA GLU A 220 -10.08 11.35 12.17
C GLU A 220 -10.77 11.78 10.88
N LYS A 221 -11.69 12.75 10.95
CA LYS A 221 -12.43 13.23 9.77
C LYS A 221 -11.50 13.94 8.80
N GLU A 222 -10.52 14.67 9.32
CA GLU A 222 -9.52 15.34 8.50
C GLU A 222 -8.55 14.33 7.86
N THR A 223 -8.18 13.29 8.59
CA THR A 223 -7.42 12.15 8.04
C THR A 223 -8.18 11.45 6.92
N LEU A 224 -9.47 11.17 7.14
CA LEU A 224 -10.34 10.60 6.12
C LEU A 224 -10.48 11.50 4.90
N ARG A 225 -10.60 12.82 5.12
CA ARG A 225 -10.66 13.81 4.04
C ARG A 225 -9.38 13.83 3.22
N LEU A 226 -8.21 13.78 3.87
CA LEU A 226 -6.95 13.65 3.15
C LEU A 226 -6.93 12.37 2.31
N LEU A 227 -7.25 11.22 2.91
CA LEU A 227 -7.32 9.93 2.20
C LEU A 227 -8.23 10.03 0.97
N TYR A 228 -9.42 10.61 1.12
CA TYR A 228 -10.36 10.83 0.03
C TYR A 228 -9.77 11.68 -1.09
N VAL A 229 -9.17 12.83 -0.75
CA VAL A 229 -8.58 13.74 -1.74
C VAL A 229 -7.43 13.07 -2.48
N LEU A 230 -6.61 12.26 -1.80
CA LEU A 230 -5.56 11.47 -2.44
C LEU A 230 -6.15 10.52 -3.48
N ILE A 231 -7.19 9.76 -3.12
CA ILE A 231 -7.85 8.83 -4.04
C ILE A 231 -8.44 9.56 -5.26
N CYS A 232 -9.04 10.74 -5.07
CA CYS A 232 -9.56 11.56 -6.18
C CYS A 232 -8.47 11.98 -7.20
N HIS A 233 -7.21 12.03 -6.77
CA HIS A 233 -6.07 12.37 -7.63
C HIS A 233 -5.36 11.14 -8.21
N ILE A 234 -5.81 9.93 -7.89
CA ILE A 234 -5.29 8.72 -8.54
C ILE A 234 -5.79 8.66 -10.00
N PRO A 235 -4.89 8.43 -10.98
CA PRO A 235 -5.27 8.23 -12.36
C PRO A 235 -6.23 7.04 -12.54
N GLU A 236 -7.14 7.13 -13.50
CA GLU A 236 -8.12 6.07 -13.83
C GLU A 236 -7.47 4.71 -14.16
N ALA A 237 -6.24 4.74 -14.69
CA ALA A 237 -5.47 3.53 -15.01
C ALA A 237 -4.91 2.80 -13.78
N ILE A 238 -5.01 3.38 -12.58
CA ILE A 238 -4.49 2.82 -11.33
C ILE A 238 -5.67 2.52 -10.40
N THR A 239 -5.63 1.37 -9.73
CA THR A 239 -6.65 0.90 -8.81
C THR A 239 -6.07 0.78 -7.39
N PRO A 240 -6.47 1.64 -6.45
CA PRO A 240 -6.22 1.43 -5.04
C PRO A 240 -6.97 0.19 -4.53
N VAL A 241 -6.26 -0.70 -3.81
CA VAL A 241 -6.81 -1.94 -3.26
C VAL A 241 -6.63 -1.93 -1.74
N PHE A 242 -7.71 -1.60 -1.01
CA PHE A 242 -7.75 -1.65 0.44
C PHE A 242 -7.89 -3.10 0.91
N ILE A 243 -6.94 -3.58 1.70
CA ILE A 243 -6.92 -4.91 2.28
C ILE A 243 -6.90 -4.75 3.79
N VAL A 244 -8.05 -4.93 4.44
CA VAL A 244 -8.20 -4.79 5.89
C VAL A 244 -8.51 -6.16 6.49
N ASP A 245 -7.54 -6.68 7.25
CA ASP A 245 -7.58 -8.03 7.78
C ASP A 245 -8.10 -8.11 9.22
N ASN A 246 -8.89 -9.15 9.49
CA ASN A 246 -9.54 -9.42 10.78
C ASN A 246 -10.36 -8.24 11.32
N VAL A 247 -11.24 -7.71 10.47
CA VAL A 247 -12.13 -6.58 10.82
C VAL A 247 -13.05 -6.83 12.01
N ILE A 248 -13.30 -8.09 12.41
CA ILE A 248 -14.01 -8.42 13.67
C ILE A 248 -13.39 -7.77 14.90
N PHE A 249 -12.07 -7.55 14.92
CA PHE A 249 -11.43 -6.86 16.03
C PHE A 249 -11.89 -5.40 16.15
N TYR A 250 -12.29 -4.79 15.04
CA TYR A 250 -12.64 -3.38 14.94
C TYR A 250 -14.15 -3.14 15.08
N GLU A 251 -14.96 -4.20 15.17
CA GLU A 251 -16.36 -4.11 15.59
C GLU A 251 -16.52 -3.86 17.10
N ARG A 252 -15.43 -3.87 17.86
CA ARG A 252 -15.46 -3.55 19.28
C ARG A 252 -15.51 -2.04 19.47
N GLU A 253 -16.39 -1.57 20.33
CA GLU A 253 -16.63 -0.14 20.55
C GLU A 253 -15.34 0.61 20.93
N GLU A 254 -14.46 -0.01 21.71
CA GLU A 254 -13.18 0.60 22.12
C GLU A 254 -12.22 0.90 20.96
N MET A 255 -12.44 0.32 19.77
CA MET A 255 -11.61 0.57 18.60
C MET A 255 -12.03 1.80 17.80
N GLU A 256 -13.21 2.37 18.10
CA GLU A 256 -13.76 3.56 17.44
C GLU A 256 -13.63 3.52 15.91
N ALA A 257 -13.88 2.34 15.30
CA ALA A 257 -13.52 2.08 13.91
C ALA A 257 -14.71 2.06 12.94
N ASP A 258 -15.94 2.11 13.44
CA ASP A 258 -17.16 2.04 12.61
C ASP A 258 -17.20 3.12 11.53
N HIS A 259 -16.80 4.35 11.88
CA HIS A 259 -16.77 5.46 10.95
C HIS A 259 -15.73 5.24 9.84
N ALA A 260 -14.51 4.83 10.21
CA ALA A 260 -13.44 4.52 9.27
C ALA A 260 -13.82 3.39 8.31
N LEU A 261 -14.27 2.24 8.85
CA LEU A 261 -14.66 1.08 8.05
C LEU A 261 -15.83 1.39 7.11
N SER A 262 -16.87 2.06 7.61
CA SER A 262 -18.01 2.48 6.79
C SER A 262 -17.60 3.46 5.69
N SER A 263 -16.63 4.32 5.96
CA SER A 263 -16.15 5.29 4.98
C SER A 263 -15.35 4.63 3.85
N LEU A 264 -14.54 3.60 4.15
CA LEU A 264 -13.89 2.80 3.12
C LEU A 264 -14.91 2.11 2.20
N LEU A 265 -15.99 1.56 2.77
CA LEU A 265 -17.05 0.95 1.96
C LEU A 265 -17.81 1.96 1.09
N LYS A 266 -17.97 3.20 1.55
CA LYS A 266 -18.61 4.27 0.77
C LYS A 266 -17.80 4.69 -0.46
N LEU A 267 -16.48 4.53 -0.45
CA LEU A 267 -15.64 4.79 -1.63
C LEU A 267 -16.05 3.92 -2.83
N VAL A 268 -16.56 2.71 -2.57
CA VAL A 268 -16.94 1.77 -3.63
C VAL A 268 -18.14 2.25 -4.43
N VAL A 269 -19.01 3.06 -3.83
CA VAL A 269 -20.23 3.59 -4.48
C VAL A 269 -20.11 5.07 -4.82
N ASP A 270 -18.94 5.68 -4.63
CA ASP A 270 -18.72 7.08 -4.96
C ASP A 270 -18.44 7.24 -6.47
N GLY A 271 -19.45 7.73 -7.19
CA GLY A 271 -19.37 8.00 -8.63
C GLY A 271 -18.50 9.20 -9.00
N ASN A 272 -17.94 9.93 -8.03
CA ASN A 272 -17.01 11.05 -8.30
C ASN A 272 -15.55 10.58 -8.45
N LEU A 273 -15.25 9.34 -8.07
CA LEU A 273 -13.90 8.80 -8.18
C LEU A 273 -13.60 8.42 -9.62
N ARG A 274 -12.46 8.89 -10.14
CA ARG A 274 -11.97 8.53 -11.47
C ARG A 274 -11.34 7.13 -11.47
N ALA A 275 -10.56 6.84 -10.45
CA ALA A 275 -9.97 5.52 -10.24
C ALA A 275 -11.00 4.55 -9.66
N ALA A 276 -11.00 3.31 -10.17
CA ALA A 276 -11.73 2.23 -9.52
C ALA A 276 -11.07 1.92 -8.16
N VAL A 277 -11.89 1.70 -7.13
CA VAL A 277 -11.43 1.35 -5.78
C VAL A 277 -11.89 -0.04 -5.41
N LYS A 278 -10.97 -0.89 -4.96
CA LYS A 278 -11.28 -2.22 -4.45
C LYS A 278 -11.13 -2.25 -2.95
N VAL A 279 -12.12 -2.81 -2.26
CA VAL A 279 -12.08 -3.03 -0.81
C VAL A 279 -12.24 -4.51 -0.51
N LEU A 280 -11.25 -5.09 0.16
CA LEU A 280 -11.25 -6.45 0.67
C LEU A 280 -11.20 -6.41 2.20
N PHE A 281 -12.25 -6.90 2.83
CA PHE A 281 -12.25 -7.18 4.25
C PHE A 281 -12.15 -8.68 4.48
N THR A 282 -11.36 -9.09 5.45
CA THR A 282 -11.29 -10.49 5.88
C THR A 282 -11.58 -10.60 7.36
N SER A 283 -12.08 -11.76 7.80
CA SER A 283 -12.35 -11.98 9.22
C SER A 283 -12.28 -13.43 9.64
N THR A 284 -11.61 -13.67 10.78
CA THR A 284 -11.61 -14.93 11.51
C THR A 284 -11.85 -14.64 13.01
N PRO A 285 -12.97 -15.04 13.63
CA PRO A 285 -14.18 -15.61 13.02
C PRO A 285 -14.93 -14.58 12.16
N GLY A 286 -16.10 -14.93 11.65
CA GLY A 286 -16.94 -14.01 10.88
C GLY A 286 -17.36 -12.76 11.66
N THR A 287 -17.69 -11.70 10.94
CA THR A 287 -18.17 -10.43 11.49
C THR A 287 -19.67 -10.44 11.79
N ARG A 288 -20.13 -9.49 12.63
CA ARG A 288 -21.54 -9.35 13.03
C ARG A 288 -22.20 -8.12 12.42
N HIS A 289 -21.58 -6.96 12.57
CA HIS A 289 -22.15 -5.68 12.21
C HIS A 289 -21.81 -5.31 10.77
N ILE A 290 -20.53 -5.40 10.39
CA ILE A 290 -20.07 -4.99 9.07
C ILE A 290 -20.57 -5.92 7.96
N ARG A 291 -20.87 -7.18 8.32
CA ARG A 291 -21.47 -8.18 7.43
C ARG A 291 -22.71 -7.64 6.69
N GLY A 292 -23.55 -6.87 7.38
CA GLY A 292 -24.78 -6.32 6.80
C GLY A 292 -24.54 -5.46 5.56
N ALA A 293 -23.37 -4.82 5.45
CA ALA A 293 -23.00 -4.04 4.26
C ALA A 293 -22.63 -4.90 3.04
N PHE A 294 -22.58 -6.23 3.17
CA PHE A 294 -22.21 -7.18 2.11
C PHE A 294 -23.29 -8.24 1.83
N ASP A 295 -24.20 -8.48 2.78
CA ASP A 295 -25.23 -9.53 2.67
C ASP A 295 -26.18 -9.28 1.49
N ASP A 296 -26.59 -8.03 1.23
CA ASP A 296 -27.56 -7.69 0.18
C ASP A 296 -27.06 -8.03 -1.24
N ASP A 297 -25.75 -8.09 -1.44
CA ASP A 297 -25.11 -8.23 -2.75
C ASP A 297 -24.49 -9.64 -2.97
N ASN A 298 -24.68 -10.58 -2.04
CA ASN A 298 -23.98 -11.88 -2.02
C ASN A 298 -22.43 -11.75 -2.12
N LEU A 299 -21.86 -10.70 -1.52
CA LEU A 299 -20.43 -10.37 -1.60
C LEU A 299 -19.62 -10.98 -0.45
N ILE A 300 -20.07 -12.12 0.09
CA ILE A 300 -19.42 -12.82 1.19
C ILE A 300 -18.89 -14.16 0.71
N LEU A 301 -17.57 -14.32 0.77
CA LEU A 301 -16.89 -15.58 0.51
C LEU A 301 -16.63 -16.30 1.84
N GLU A 302 -17.32 -17.41 2.05
CA GLU A 302 -17.11 -18.27 3.22
C GLU A 302 -16.01 -19.31 2.92
N VAL A 303 -14.85 -19.19 3.58
CA VAL A 303 -13.69 -20.08 3.39
C VAL A 303 -14.05 -21.54 3.69
N ASP A 304 -14.97 -21.79 4.62
CA ASP A 304 -15.46 -23.13 4.95
C ASP A 304 -16.15 -23.85 3.78
N THR A 305 -16.60 -23.11 2.76
CA THR A 305 -17.25 -23.65 1.55
C THR A 305 -16.27 -23.99 0.44
N LEU A 306 -15.01 -23.56 0.56
CA LEU A 306 -13.99 -23.83 -0.45
C LEU A 306 -13.66 -25.33 -0.53
N PRO A 307 -13.31 -25.85 -1.73
CA PRO A 307 -12.87 -27.23 -1.88
C PRO A 307 -11.67 -27.53 -0.98
N LYS A 308 -11.76 -28.58 -0.16
CA LYS A 308 -10.65 -29.04 0.68
C LYS A 308 -9.61 -29.73 -0.21
N THR A 309 -8.57 -29.01 -0.60
CA THR A 309 -7.41 -29.63 -1.27
C THR A 309 -6.45 -30.27 -0.27
N VAL A 310 -5.82 -31.38 -0.69
CA VAL A 310 -4.76 -32.09 0.07
C VAL A 310 -3.36 -31.51 -0.22
N TRP A 311 -3.28 -30.48 -1.06
CA TRP A 311 -2.01 -29.94 -1.54
C TRP A 311 -1.26 -29.14 -0.49
N SER A 312 0.06 -29.14 -0.60
CA SER A 312 0.91 -28.23 0.17
C SER A 312 0.62 -26.77 -0.19
N PRO A 313 0.76 -25.84 0.77
CA PRO A 313 0.73 -24.41 0.49
C PRO A 313 1.91 -24.03 -0.39
N SER A 314 1.69 -23.11 -1.32
CA SER A 314 2.68 -22.63 -2.28
C SER A 314 2.37 -21.17 -2.63
N ASP A 315 3.25 -20.26 -2.23
CA ASP A 315 3.10 -18.83 -2.52
C ASP A 315 3.28 -18.59 -4.02
N GLU A 316 4.18 -19.34 -4.68
CA GLU A 316 4.30 -19.37 -6.14
C GLU A 316 2.98 -19.69 -6.85
N ARG A 317 2.16 -20.61 -6.31
CA ARG A 317 0.85 -20.92 -6.88
C ARG A 317 -0.11 -19.75 -6.74
N VAL A 318 -0.13 -19.10 -5.58
CA VAL A 318 -0.94 -17.90 -5.33
C VAL A 318 -0.56 -16.83 -6.34
N SER A 319 0.74 -16.53 -6.45
CA SER A 319 1.31 -15.58 -7.41
C SER A 319 0.99 -15.94 -8.86
N ARG A 320 1.08 -17.22 -9.23
CA ARG A 320 0.74 -17.66 -10.60
C ARG A 320 -0.74 -17.51 -10.90
N GLU A 321 -1.63 -17.90 -10.00
CA GLU A 321 -3.08 -17.85 -10.26
C GLU A 321 -3.61 -16.42 -10.23
N LEU A 322 -3.14 -15.59 -9.31
CA LEU A 322 -3.44 -14.16 -9.31
C LEU A 322 -2.77 -13.45 -10.50
N GLY A 323 -1.52 -13.78 -10.85
CA GLY A 323 -0.86 -13.26 -12.05
C GLY A 323 -1.60 -13.62 -13.33
N LYS A 324 -2.12 -14.85 -13.49
CA LYS A 324 -3.02 -15.22 -14.60
C LYS A 324 -4.35 -14.47 -14.57
N THR A 325 -4.82 -14.11 -13.38
CA THR A 325 -6.05 -13.35 -13.20
C THR A 325 -5.79 -11.93 -13.70
N VAL A 326 -4.74 -11.28 -13.19
CA VAL A 326 -4.34 -9.90 -13.52
C VAL A 326 -3.85 -9.72 -14.96
N ALA A 327 -3.09 -10.67 -15.52
CA ALA A 327 -2.47 -10.55 -16.86
C ALA A 327 -3.40 -10.88 -18.04
N LYS A 328 -4.70 -11.09 -17.81
CA LYS A 328 -5.69 -11.38 -18.87
C LYS A 328 -6.36 -10.12 -19.45
N GLU A 329 -5.85 -8.93 -19.11
CA GLU A 329 -6.18 -7.63 -19.70
C GLU A 329 -5.03 -7.11 -20.57
#